data_AF-A0A424PYS3-F1
#
_entry.id   AF-A0A424PYS3-F1
#
_cell.length_a   1.000
_cell.length_b   1.000
_cell.length_c   1.000
_cell.angle_alpha   90.00
_cell.angle_beta   90.00
_cell.angle_gamma   90.00
#
_symmetry.space_group_name_H-M   'P 1'
#
loop_
_entity.id
_entity.type
_entity.pdbx_description
1 polymer ?
#
loop_
_entity_poly.entity_id
_entity_poly.type
_entity_poly.pdbx_seq_one_letter_code
_entity_poly.pdbx_strand_id
1 'polypeptide(L)'
;MSILTLAVIMMSSIPLTTHVSAQEPVFATMHDVVIFDSNCLNSTSCEGERIEHLVEYYGADWCEPCELIEAELEVLNRNDTFVMQHHPSPQDASFLSASKLRFSNEHRLLFLPSLVINSQGLLTGSSQALELSTVLSERSTSFEGLSDLELENGTLTWQASQGDRVSVWRTEAIDHQTRNRTHPTLATDVMQFNATDNSANISSLLEDLNGHIVVILEQKGLYQLVSDSSNPTGGIELNQEIGVEGKSDNQGLSPGENAILWTVVLFLSLSPAFYMRWNLSKREFHEEE
;
A
#
# COMPACT_ATOMS: atom_id res chain seq x y z
N MET A 1 -59.55 -14.70 0.69
CA MET A 1 -58.61 -13.83 1.41
C MET A 1 -57.61 -13.32 0.39
N SER A 2 -57.56 -11.99 0.22
CA SER A 2 -56.89 -11.34 -0.90
C SER A 2 -55.37 -11.47 -0.80
N ILE A 3 -54.69 -11.63 -1.95
CA ILE A 3 -53.23 -11.67 -2.09
C ILE A 3 -52.55 -10.45 -1.41
N LEU A 4 -53.30 -9.35 -1.23
CA LEU A 4 -52.86 -8.17 -0.49
C LEU A 4 -52.50 -8.44 0.98
N THR A 5 -53.14 -9.39 1.66
CA THR A 5 -52.86 -9.66 3.09
C THR A 5 -51.59 -10.49 3.31
N LEU A 6 -51.10 -11.20 2.28
CA LEU A 6 -49.84 -11.96 2.38
C LEU A 6 -48.60 -11.08 2.17
N ALA A 7 -48.74 -10.01 1.37
CA ALA A 7 -47.65 -9.06 1.11
C ALA A 7 -47.30 -8.19 2.33
N VAL A 8 -48.28 -7.88 3.18
CA VAL A 8 -48.08 -7.05 4.38
C VAL A 8 -47.35 -7.81 5.51
N ILE A 9 -47.44 -9.15 5.54
CA ILE A 9 -46.80 -9.97 6.59
C ILE A 9 -45.32 -10.27 6.26
N MET A 10 -44.91 -10.16 4.99
CA MET A 10 -43.49 -10.33 4.58
C MET A 10 -42.65 -9.05 4.70
N MET A 11 -43.27 -7.88 4.96
CA MET A 11 -42.55 -6.61 5.15
C MET A 11 -42.18 -6.31 6.61
N SER A 12 -42.67 -7.10 7.57
CA SER A 12 -42.39 -6.91 9.01
C SER A 12 -41.15 -7.65 9.52
N SER A 13 -40.41 -8.35 8.64
CA SER A 13 -39.15 -9.01 8.96
C SER A 13 -37.96 -8.39 8.21
N ILE A 14 -37.91 -7.06 8.15
CA ILE A 14 -36.66 -6.35 7.86
C ILE A 14 -35.86 -6.34 9.17
N PRO A 15 -34.71 -7.03 9.26
CA PRO A 15 -33.84 -6.89 10.42
C PRO A 15 -33.48 -5.41 10.53
N LEU A 16 -33.76 -4.82 11.71
CA LEU A 16 -33.26 -3.51 12.08
C LEU A 16 -31.77 -3.48 11.74
N THR A 17 -31.40 -2.48 10.95
CA THR A 17 -30.03 -2.12 10.61
C THR A 17 -29.15 -2.28 11.85
N THR A 18 -28.32 -3.32 11.88
CA THR A 18 -27.16 -3.34 12.76
C THR A 18 -26.27 -2.22 12.24
N HIS A 19 -26.33 -1.06 12.90
CA HIS A 19 -25.23 -0.12 12.88
C HIS A 19 -24.03 -0.85 13.48
N VAL A 20 -23.30 -1.59 12.65
CA VAL A 20 -21.90 -1.87 12.92
C VAL A 20 -21.28 -0.48 12.97
N SER A 21 -20.94 -0.03 14.16
CA SER A 21 -20.04 1.11 14.33
C SER A 21 -18.80 0.75 13.52
N ALA A 22 -18.68 1.30 12.31
CA ALA A 22 -17.46 1.20 11.56
C ALA A 22 -16.42 1.91 12.43
N GLN A 23 -15.54 1.13 13.07
CA GLN A 23 -14.37 1.67 13.72
C GLN A 23 -13.67 2.53 12.68
N GLU A 24 -13.43 3.82 12.98
CA GLU A 24 -12.70 4.67 12.04
C GLU A 24 -11.38 3.98 11.68
N PRO A 25 -11.00 3.95 10.39
CA PRO A 25 -9.75 3.33 9.99
C PRO A 25 -8.60 4.07 10.65
N VAL A 26 -7.77 3.34 11.41
CA VAL A 26 -6.50 3.86 11.90
C VAL A 26 -5.59 4.01 10.68
N PHE A 27 -5.18 5.25 10.40
CA PHE A 27 -4.26 5.53 9.31
C PHE A 27 -2.84 5.26 9.75
N ALA A 28 -2.07 4.66 8.84
CA ALA A 28 -0.65 4.46 9.07
C ALA A 28 0.09 5.80 8.90
N THR A 29 1.19 5.94 9.62
CA THR A 29 2.09 7.09 9.50
C THR A 29 3.50 6.62 9.76
N MET A 30 4.42 6.99 8.88
CA MET A 30 5.85 6.78 9.07
C MET A 30 6.41 7.97 9.84
N HIS A 31 7.12 7.70 10.92
CA HIS A 31 7.62 8.71 11.85
C HIS A 31 9.13 8.91 11.71
N ASP A 32 9.90 7.83 11.71
CA ASP A 32 11.37 7.89 11.63
C ASP A 32 11.92 6.78 10.73
N VAL A 33 13.06 7.04 10.09
CA VAL A 33 13.78 6.09 9.23
C VAL A 33 15.28 6.25 9.45
N VAL A 34 15.94 5.17 9.89
CA VAL A 34 17.38 5.16 10.14
C VAL A 34 18.03 3.97 9.43
N ILE A 35 19.15 4.22 8.76
CA ILE A 35 19.87 3.24 7.94
C ILE A 35 21.20 2.87 8.61
N PHE A 36 21.49 1.58 8.70
CA PHE A 36 22.78 1.05 9.14
C PHE A 36 23.44 0.37 7.95
N ASP A 37 24.63 0.84 7.58
CA ASP A 37 25.43 0.22 6.54
C ASP A 37 26.21 -0.99 7.08
N SER A 38 26.30 -2.08 6.33
CA SER A 38 27.00 -3.28 6.79
C SER A 38 28.47 -3.02 7.17
N ASN A 39 29.11 -2.00 6.59
CA ASN A 39 30.48 -1.61 6.95
C ASN A 39 30.60 -1.14 8.40
N CYS A 40 29.54 -0.54 8.96
CA CYS A 40 29.55 -0.06 10.33
C CYS A 40 29.42 -1.21 11.35
N LEU A 41 28.85 -2.34 10.96
CA LEU A 41 28.58 -3.48 11.84
C LEU A 41 29.85 -4.19 12.34
N ASN A 42 30.98 -3.96 11.67
CA ASN A 42 32.29 -4.46 12.09
C ASN A 42 32.94 -3.61 13.19
N SER A 43 32.34 -2.46 13.54
CA SER A 43 32.82 -1.57 14.60
C SER A 43 32.21 -1.93 15.96
N THR A 44 32.82 -1.46 17.04
CA THR A 44 32.31 -1.69 18.41
C THR A 44 30.97 -1.04 18.71
N SER A 45 30.60 0.00 17.96
CA SER A 45 29.33 0.73 18.09
C SER A 45 28.97 1.30 16.72
N CYS A 46 27.84 0.89 16.15
CA CYS A 46 27.34 1.49 14.92
C CYS A 46 26.20 2.46 15.21
N GLU A 47 26.39 3.72 14.82
CA GLU A 47 25.33 4.72 14.77
C GLU A 47 24.73 4.73 13.37
N GLY A 48 23.40 4.67 13.28
CA GLY A 48 22.69 4.73 12.01
C GLY A 48 22.52 6.15 11.48
N GLU A 49 22.37 6.28 10.17
CA GLU A 49 22.17 7.53 9.46
C GLU A 49 20.67 7.78 9.21
N ARG A 50 20.17 8.97 9.58
CA ARG A 50 18.84 9.43 9.17
C ARG A 50 18.91 10.09 7.80
N ILE A 51 17.95 9.74 6.96
CA ILE A 51 17.78 10.27 5.61
C ILE A 51 16.67 11.34 5.59
N GLU A 52 16.57 12.08 4.49
CA GLU A 52 15.43 13.00 4.25
C GLU A 52 14.30 12.30 3.50
N HIS A 53 14.65 11.39 2.58
CA HIS A 53 13.69 10.67 1.76
C HIS A 53 13.89 9.16 1.78
N LEU A 54 12.85 8.43 2.17
CA LEU A 54 12.70 7.01 1.88
C LEU A 54 11.85 6.84 0.63
N VAL A 55 12.41 6.19 -0.37
CA VAL A 55 11.68 5.77 -1.58
C VAL A 55 11.52 4.26 -1.54
N GLU A 56 10.30 3.78 -1.43
CA GLU A 56 9.99 2.36 -1.55
C GLU A 56 9.58 2.06 -3.00
N TYR A 57 10.47 1.39 -3.72
CA TYR A 57 10.24 0.96 -5.10
C TYR A 57 9.69 -0.46 -5.15
N TYR A 58 8.54 -0.63 -5.78
CA TYR A 58 7.88 -1.92 -5.98
C TYR A 58 7.99 -2.33 -7.44
N GLY A 59 8.75 -3.39 -7.70
CA GLY A 59 9.07 -3.91 -9.04
C GLY A 59 9.01 -5.44 -9.11
N ALA A 60 9.45 -5.99 -10.24
CA ALA A 60 9.57 -7.42 -10.47
C ALA A 60 10.51 -7.69 -11.67
N ASP A 61 11.21 -8.83 -11.68
CA ASP A 61 12.17 -9.15 -12.75
C ASP A 61 11.48 -9.48 -14.09
N TRP A 62 10.22 -9.91 -14.04
CA TRP A 62 9.39 -10.18 -15.23
C TRP A 62 8.64 -8.93 -15.73
N CYS A 63 8.72 -7.81 -15.02
CA CYS A 63 7.99 -6.59 -15.33
C CYS A 63 8.77 -5.72 -16.33
N GLU A 64 8.40 -5.77 -17.60
CA GLU A 64 9.05 -4.95 -18.64
C GLU A 64 8.98 -3.43 -18.38
N PRO A 65 7.84 -2.84 -17.91
CA PRO A 65 7.80 -1.40 -17.59
C PRO A 65 8.69 -0.99 -16.41
N CYS A 66 9.09 -1.93 -15.57
CA CYS A 66 9.95 -1.70 -14.40
C CYS A 66 11.39 -1.34 -14.81
N GLU A 67 11.84 -1.82 -15.99
CA GLU A 67 13.19 -1.59 -16.50
C GLU A 67 13.55 -0.10 -16.61
N LEU A 68 12.59 0.73 -17.03
CA LEU A 68 12.79 2.17 -17.18
C LEU A 68 13.05 2.87 -15.85
N ILE A 69 12.41 2.41 -14.77
CA ILE A 69 12.54 3.02 -13.45
C ILE A 69 13.83 2.56 -12.80
N GLU A 70 14.18 1.29 -12.91
CA GLU A 70 15.43 0.77 -12.36
C GLU A 70 16.64 1.48 -12.99
N ALA A 71 16.59 1.80 -14.28
CA ALA A 71 17.61 2.63 -14.92
C ALA A 71 17.68 4.05 -14.35
N GLU A 72 16.53 4.67 -14.03
CA GLU A 72 16.48 5.99 -13.38
C GLU A 72 17.02 5.94 -11.93
N LEU A 73 16.68 4.88 -11.19
CA LEU A 73 17.16 4.67 -9.83
C LEU A 73 18.68 4.43 -9.78
N GLU A 74 19.24 3.74 -10.78
CA GLU A 74 20.70 3.50 -10.88
C GLU A 74 21.50 4.81 -11.03
N VAL A 75 20.93 5.81 -11.72
CA VAL A 75 21.57 7.11 -11.93
C VAL A 75 21.17 8.17 -10.90
N LEU A 76 20.28 7.83 -9.96
CA LEU A 76 19.84 8.72 -8.88
C LEU A 76 20.98 8.93 -7.88
N ASN A 77 21.77 9.98 -8.12
CA ASN A 77 22.90 10.32 -7.27
C ASN A 77 22.51 11.36 -6.20
N ARG A 78 21.93 10.89 -5.10
CA ARG A 78 21.55 11.71 -3.94
C ARG A 78 21.99 11.05 -2.64
N ASN A 79 22.49 11.84 -1.70
CA ASN A 79 22.91 11.37 -0.38
C ASN A 79 21.82 11.52 0.70
N ASP A 80 20.76 12.27 0.41
CA ASP A 80 19.62 12.49 1.30
C ASP A 80 18.50 11.46 1.14
N THR A 81 18.64 10.55 0.17
CA THR A 81 17.60 9.63 -0.26
C THR A 81 18.09 8.19 -0.14
N PHE A 82 17.29 7.33 0.50
CA PHE A 82 17.48 5.89 0.45
C PHE A 82 16.36 5.26 -0.38
N VAL A 83 16.74 4.40 -1.33
CA VAL A 83 15.79 3.61 -2.12
C VAL A 83 15.76 2.21 -1.55
N MET A 84 14.60 1.76 -1.07
CA MET A 84 14.36 0.36 -0.71
C MET A 84 13.57 -0.32 -1.83
N GLN A 85 14.14 -1.36 -2.44
CA GLN A 85 13.47 -2.08 -3.52
C GLN A 85 12.70 -3.28 -2.96
N HIS A 86 11.54 -3.58 -3.55
CA HIS A 86 10.64 -4.63 -3.12
C HIS A 86 10.20 -5.48 -4.31
N HIS A 87 10.28 -6.80 -4.16
CA HIS A 87 9.68 -7.78 -5.07
C HIS A 87 8.43 -8.42 -4.41
N PRO A 88 7.23 -7.87 -4.63
CA PRO A 88 5.99 -8.40 -4.09
C PRO A 88 5.38 -9.53 -4.94
N SER A 89 5.92 -9.87 -6.11
CA SER A 89 5.34 -10.91 -6.97
C SER A 89 5.88 -12.30 -6.62
N PRO A 90 5.04 -13.30 -6.30
CA PRO A 90 5.49 -14.68 -6.06
C PRO A 90 6.12 -15.37 -7.28
N GLN A 91 6.10 -14.71 -8.45
CA GLN A 91 6.75 -15.21 -9.67
C GLN A 91 8.25 -14.89 -9.70
N ASP A 92 8.72 -13.98 -8.85
CA ASP A 92 10.14 -13.65 -8.72
C ASP A 92 10.84 -14.63 -7.77
N ALA A 93 12.06 -15.07 -8.14
CA ALA A 93 12.90 -15.88 -7.27
C ALA A 93 13.26 -15.16 -5.96
N SER A 94 13.38 -13.83 -6.00
CA SER A 94 13.64 -12.96 -4.84
C SER A 94 12.36 -12.42 -4.20
N PHE A 95 11.22 -13.10 -4.41
CA PHE A 95 9.96 -12.77 -3.76
C PHE A 95 10.09 -12.72 -2.23
N LEU A 96 9.60 -11.62 -1.63
CA LEU A 96 9.46 -11.49 -0.19
C LEU A 96 7.97 -11.31 0.18
N SER A 97 7.47 -12.20 1.04
CA SER A 97 6.06 -12.18 1.49
C SER A 97 5.71 -10.88 2.24
N ALA A 98 6.65 -10.34 3.01
CA ALA A 98 6.49 -9.04 3.67
C ALA A 98 6.38 -7.89 2.68
N SER A 99 7.20 -7.89 1.61
CA SER A 99 7.09 -6.93 0.52
C SER A 99 5.71 -6.99 -0.15
N LYS A 100 5.15 -8.19 -0.33
CA LYS A 100 3.78 -8.37 -0.84
C LYS A 100 2.72 -7.83 0.11
N LEU A 101 2.86 -8.09 1.40
CA LEU A 101 1.93 -7.55 2.41
C LEU A 101 1.97 -6.02 2.41
N ARG A 102 3.17 -5.42 2.41
CA ARG A 102 3.34 -3.97 2.38
C ARG A 102 2.76 -3.36 1.11
N PHE A 103 3.03 -3.96 -0.05
CA PHE A 103 2.46 -3.57 -1.34
C PHE A 103 0.92 -3.62 -1.37
N SER A 104 0.31 -4.76 -1.03
CA SER A 104 -1.12 -5.00 -1.24
C SER A 104 -2.01 -4.55 -0.09
N ASN A 105 -1.52 -4.58 1.15
CA ASN A 105 -2.33 -4.33 2.33
C ASN A 105 -2.04 -2.99 2.98
N GLU A 106 -0.76 -2.66 3.18
CA GLU A 106 -0.38 -1.41 3.86
C GLU A 106 -0.50 -0.21 2.91
N HIS A 107 0.11 -0.29 1.73
CA HIS A 107 0.06 0.76 0.70
C HIS A 107 -1.10 0.62 -0.29
N ARG A 108 -1.75 -0.56 -0.35
CA ARG A 108 -2.89 -0.85 -1.25
C ARG A 108 -2.61 -0.53 -2.72
N LEU A 109 -1.37 -0.77 -3.15
CA LEU A 109 -0.94 -0.54 -4.52
C LEU A 109 -1.58 -1.56 -5.46
N LEU A 110 -1.94 -1.10 -6.67
CA LEU A 110 -2.66 -1.90 -7.65
C LEU A 110 -1.76 -2.44 -8.76
N PHE A 111 -0.69 -1.73 -9.09
CA PHE A 111 0.12 -2.00 -10.27
C PHE A 111 1.62 -1.92 -9.98
N LEU A 112 2.37 -2.70 -10.73
CA LEU A 112 3.82 -2.55 -10.84
C LEU A 112 4.12 -1.80 -12.16
N PRO A 113 5.17 -0.97 -12.19
CA PRO A 113 5.91 -0.50 -11.03
C PRO A 113 5.14 0.57 -10.24
N SER A 114 5.49 0.73 -8.96
CA SER A 114 5.02 1.85 -8.12
C SER A 114 6.15 2.33 -7.22
N LEU A 115 6.21 3.64 -6.96
CA LEU A 115 7.11 4.27 -6.01
C LEU A 115 6.28 4.93 -4.91
N VAL A 116 6.60 4.62 -3.65
CA VAL A 116 6.04 5.30 -2.49
C VAL A 116 7.12 6.16 -1.85
N ILE A 117 6.85 7.45 -1.66
CA ILE A 117 7.83 8.45 -1.19
C ILE A 117 7.40 8.91 0.20
N ASN A 118 8.25 8.66 1.21
CA ASN A 118 8.02 9.04 2.61
C ASN A 118 6.66 8.56 3.16
N SER A 119 6.19 7.41 2.66
CA SER A 119 4.88 6.82 2.94
C SER A 119 3.67 7.76 2.76
N GLN A 120 3.82 8.79 1.92
CA GLN A 120 2.79 9.79 1.64
C GLN A 120 2.62 10.00 0.13
N GLY A 121 3.72 10.13 -0.60
CA GLY A 121 3.74 10.33 -2.04
C GLY A 121 3.60 9.03 -2.82
N LEU A 122 2.96 9.07 -3.99
CA LEU A 122 2.82 7.95 -4.91
C LEU A 122 3.10 8.38 -6.34
N LEU A 123 3.99 7.63 -7.00
CA LEU A 123 4.16 7.63 -8.45
C LEU A 123 3.86 6.22 -8.97
N THR A 124 2.92 6.10 -9.91
CA THR A 124 2.49 4.80 -10.45
C THR A 124 2.82 4.70 -11.93
N GLY A 125 3.43 3.58 -12.31
CA GLY A 125 3.87 3.32 -13.68
C GLY A 125 5.12 4.11 -14.07
N SER A 126 5.71 3.72 -15.20
CA SER A 126 6.99 4.26 -15.65
C SER A 126 6.93 5.75 -15.98
N SER A 127 5.82 6.26 -16.52
CA SER A 127 5.70 7.67 -16.91
C SER A 127 5.76 8.62 -15.72
N GLN A 128 5.08 8.28 -14.61
CA GLN A 128 5.09 9.10 -13.40
C GLN A 128 6.40 8.93 -12.64
N ALA A 129 6.97 7.73 -12.62
CA ALA A 129 8.20 7.45 -11.92
C ALA A 129 9.41 8.23 -12.48
N LEU A 130 9.38 8.63 -13.75
CA LEU A 130 10.39 9.53 -14.32
C LEU A 130 10.35 10.96 -13.74
N GLU A 131 9.30 11.33 -12.99
CA GLU A 131 9.23 12.59 -12.24
C GLU A 131 9.92 12.51 -10.86
N LEU A 132 10.44 11.34 -10.45
CA LEU A 132 10.97 11.10 -9.11
C LEU A 132 11.98 12.16 -8.64
N SER A 133 12.97 12.48 -9.49
CA SER A 133 14.01 13.48 -9.13
C SER A 133 13.43 14.87 -8.87
N THR A 134 12.37 15.25 -9.58
CA THR A 134 11.66 16.52 -9.39
C THR A 134 10.85 16.47 -8.11
N VAL A 135 10.08 15.40 -7.88
CA VAL A 135 9.28 15.20 -6.67
C VAL A 135 10.15 15.23 -5.41
N LEU A 136 11.29 14.54 -5.41
CA LEU A 136 12.23 14.56 -4.29
C LEU A 136 12.80 15.96 -4.01
N SER A 137 12.90 16.82 -5.03
CA SER A 137 13.40 18.19 -4.85
C SER A 137 12.34 19.17 -4.34
N GLU A 138 11.05 18.79 -4.44
CA GLU A 138 9.91 19.60 -4.00
C GLU A 138 9.37 19.18 -2.63
N ARG A 139 9.61 17.92 -2.24
CA ARG A 139 9.28 17.42 -0.91
C ARG A 139 10.40 17.76 0.06
N SER A 140 10.00 18.00 1.31
CA SER A 140 10.89 18.00 2.47
C SER A 140 10.26 17.11 3.54
N THR A 141 11.05 16.31 4.23
CA THR A 141 10.54 15.48 5.34
C THR A 141 11.56 15.45 6.47
N SER A 142 11.08 15.57 7.70
CA SER A 142 11.92 15.43 8.90
C SER A 142 11.51 14.13 9.58
N PHE A 143 12.32 13.09 9.39
CA PHE A 143 12.14 11.83 10.10
C PHE A 143 12.60 11.99 11.55
N GLU A 144 11.69 11.75 12.48
CA GLU A 144 11.88 11.93 13.90
C GLU A 144 11.02 10.94 14.70
N GLY A 145 11.59 10.40 15.76
CA GLY A 145 10.83 9.63 16.73
C GLY A 145 11.65 8.59 17.45
N LEU A 146 12.73 8.09 16.84
CA LEU A 146 13.71 7.20 17.46
C LEU A 146 14.84 8.03 18.06
N SER A 147 15.20 7.71 19.29
CA SER A 147 16.37 8.23 20.02
C SER A 147 17.14 7.06 20.62
N ASP A 148 18.42 7.28 20.95
CA ASP A 148 19.32 6.24 21.48
C ASP A 148 19.29 4.96 20.62
N LEU A 149 19.22 5.11 19.30
CA LEU A 149 19.16 3.99 18.36
C LEU A 149 20.59 3.49 18.11
N GLU A 150 20.92 2.35 18.70
CA GLU A 150 22.26 1.75 18.63
C GLU A 150 22.16 0.25 18.35
N LEU A 151 23.06 -0.25 17.50
CA LEU A 151 23.19 -1.66 17.18
C LEU A 151 24.51 -2.20 17.76
N GLU A 152 24.39 -3.07 18.77
CA GLU A 152 25.53 -3.67 19.46
C GLU A 152 25.35 -5.19 19.55
N ASN A 153 26.32 -5.96 19.05
CA ASN A 153 26.36 -7.43 19.16
C ASN A 153 25.05 -8.14 18.73
N GLY A 154 24.41 -7.63 17.66
CA GLY A 154 23.15 -8.15 17.13
C GLY A 154 21.90 -7.78 17.93
N THR A 155 22.03 -6.91 18.94
CA THR A 155 20.91 -6.33 19.66
C THR A 155 20.75 -4.88 19.22
N LEU A 156 19.59 -4.56 18.64
CA LEU A 156 19.19 -3.20 18.34
C LEU A 156 18.49 -2.63 19.58
N THR A 157 18.88 -1.44 20.01
CA THR A 157 18.27 -0.71 21.13
C THR A 157 17.70 0.60 20.62
N TRP A 158 16.59 1.07 21.18
CA TRP A 158 15.95 2.33 20.79
C TRP A 158 15.06 2.88 21.90
N GLN A 159 14.73 4.16 21.78
CA GLN A 159 13.63 4.81 22.49
C GLN A 159 12.72 5.50 21.47
N ALA A 160 11.45 5.10 21.45
CA ALA A 160 10.44 5.69 20.56
C ALA A 160 9.60 6.72 21.33
N SER A 161 9.47 7.92 20.78
CA SER A 161 8.60 8.98 21.31
C SER A 161 7.16 8.90 20.79
N GLN A 162 6.95 8.19 19.68
CA GLN A 162 5.68 8.02 18.98
C GLN A 162 5.66 6.72 18.19
N GLY A 163 4.55 6.42 17.51
CA GLY A 163 4.36 5.17 16.76
C GLY A 163 4.10 3.97 17.66
N ASP A 164 3.79 2.83 17.03
CA ASP A 164 3.48 1.57 17.72
C ASP A 164 4.28 0.38 17.19
N ARG A 165 4.96 0.53 16.05
CA ARG A 165 5.77 -0.51 15.40
C ARG A 165 7.14 0.01 15.04
N VAL A 166 8.15 -0.80 15.33
CA VAL A 166 9.47 -0.69 14.71
C VAL A 166 9.62 -1.86 13.74
N SER A 167 9.80 -1.57 12.45
CA SER A 167 10.14 -2.57 11.44
C SER A 167 11.61 -2.45 11.04
N VAL A 168 12.31 -3.58 11.01
CA VAL A 168 13.74 -3.68 10.73
C VAL A 168 13.89 -4.51 9.47
N TRP A 169 14.19 -3.85 8.35
CA TRP A 169 14.32 -4.46 7.04
C TRP A 169 15.78 -4.74 6.72
N ARG A 170 16.06 -5.92 6.21
CA ARG A 170 17.34 -6.27 5.60
C ARG A 170 17.26 -6.00 4.10
N THR A 171 18.21 -5.24 3.57
CA THR A 171 18.33 -5.00 2.13
C THR A 171 19.69 -5.43 1.62
N GLU A 172 19.73 -6.07 0.45
CA GLU A 172 20.96 -6.59 -0.14
C GLU A 172 21.01 -6.38 -1.66
N ALA A 173 22.23 -6.46 -2.18
CA ALA A 173 22.46 -6.49 -3.61
C ALA A 173 22.10 -7.88 -4.17
N ILE A 174 21.03 -7.96 -4.97
CA ILE A 174 20.54 -9.22 -5.55
C ILE A 174 20.52 -9.12 -7.08
N ASP A 175 21.13 -10.10 -7.74
CA ASP A 175 21.16 -10.16 -9.19
C ASP A 175 19.77 -10.39 -9.78
N HIS A 176 19.48 -9.69 -10.87
CA HIS A 176 18.25 -9.84 -11.62
C HIS A 176 18.23 -11.19 -12.35
N GLN A 177 17.12 -11.94 -12.28
CA GLN A 177 17.06 -13.32 -12.77
C GLN A 177 17.36 -13.48 -14.27
N THR A 178 16.81 -12.58 -15.09
CA THR A 178 16.83 -12.72 -16.55
C THR A 178 17.75 -11.72 -17.25
N ARG A 179 18.36 -10.79 -16.51
CA ARG A 179 19.09 -9.64 -17.07
C ARG A 179 20.42 -9.49 -16.34
N ASN A 180 21.43 -8.98 -17.03
CA ASN A 180 22.76 -8.77 -16.46
C ASN A 180 22.82 -7.43 -15.70
N ARG A 181 22.09 -7.35 -14.58
CA ARG A 181 22.03 -6.19 -13.68
C ARG A 181 21.70 -6.65 -12.26
N THR A 182 21.93 -5.77 -11.30
CA THR A 182 21.75 -6.06 -9.88
C THR A 182 20.78 -5.04 -9.28
N HIS A 183 19.90 -5.50 -8.40
CA HIS A 183 19.08 -4.66 -7.53
C HIS A 183 19.93 -4.33 -6.29
N PRO A 184 20.46 -3.10 -6.14
CA PRO A 184 21.44 -2.78 -5.10
C PRO A 184 20.90 -2.87 -3.68
N THR A 185 19.60 -2.63 -3.47
CA THR A 185 18.98 -2.46 -2.14
C THR A 185 17.65 -3.20 -2.06
N LEU A 186 17.62 -4.44 -2.54
CA LEU A 186 16.42 -5.28 -2.51
C LEU A 186 16.15 -5.79 -1.10
N ALA A 187 14.93 -5.57 -0.60
CA ALA A 187 14.48 -6.11 0.68
C ALA A 187 14.43 -7.64 0.64
N THR A 188 15.23 -8.29 1.50
CA THR A 188 15.37 -9.76 1.58
C THR A 188 14.75 -10.35 2.83
N ASP A 189 14.64 -9.60 3.92
CA ASP A 189 14.01 -10.05 5.17
C ASP A 189 13.51 -8.87 6.02
N VAL A 190 12.63 -9.14 6.99
CA VAL A 190 12.13 -8.13 7.93
C VAL A 190 11.78 -8.73 9.29
N MET A 191 12.07 -7.97 10.35
CA MET A 191 11.54 -8.19 11.69
C MET A 191 10.67 -7.02 12.14
N GLN A 192 9.66 -7.28 12.96
CA GLN A 192 8.77 -6.25 13.49
C GLN A 192 8.64 -6.39 15.01
N PHE A 193 8.74 -5.28 15.71
CA PHE A 193 8.71 -5.17 17.17
C PHE A 193 7.70 -4.09 17.59
N ASN A 194 7.29 -4.10 18.85
CA ASN A 194 6.51 -2.97 19.37
C ASN A 194 7.46 -1.80 19.65
N ALA A 195 7.02 -0.58 19.36
CA ALA A 195 7.81 0.62 19.63
C ALA A 195 8.24 0.73 21.11
N THR A 196 7.46 0.16 22.04
CA THR A 196 7.70 0.18 23.49
C THR A 196 8.70 -0.86 24.00
N ASP A 197 9.16 -1.80 23.16
CA ASP A 197 10.02 -2.91 23.60
C ASP A 197 11.45 -2.41 23.92
N ASN A 198 11.85 -1.26 23.38
CA ASN A 198 13.14 -0.55 23.55
C ASN A 198 14.39 -1.33 23.12
N SER A 199 14.28 -2.62 22.86
CA SER A 199 15.36 -3.44 22.34
C SER A 199 14.84 -4.71 21.68
N ALA A 200 15.58 -5.22 20.71
CA ALA A 200 15.33 -6.51 20.08
C ALA A 200 16.62 -7.16 19.58
N ASN A 201 16.63 -8.48 19.60
CA ASN A 201 17.67 -9.26 18.95
C ASN A 201 17.34 -9.40 17.46
N ILE A 202 18.24 -8.90 16.62
CA ILE A 202 18.16 -8.95 15.16
C ILE A 202 19.32 -9.75 14.55
N SER A 203 20.01 -10.59 15.33
CA SER A 203 21.21 -11.31 14.90
C SER A 203 21.01 -12.10 13.60
N SER A 204 19.83 -12.67 13.36
CA SER A 204 19.59 -13.42 12.12
C SER A 204 19.46 -12.51 10.89
N LEU A 205 19.05 -11.25 11.04
CA LEU A 205 19.09 -10.29 9.93
C LEU A 205 20.53 -9.90 9.56
N LEU A 206 21.47 -9.98 10.51
CA LEU A 206 22.86 -9.59 10.31
C LEU A 206 23.76 -10.72 9.79
N GLU A 207 23.29 -11.97 9.80
CA GLU A 207 24.06 -13.12 9.33
C GLU A 207 24.41 -12.97 7.84
N ASP A 208 25.70 -12.94 7.54
CA ASP A 208 26.25 -12.74 6.19
C ASP A 208 25.70 -11.49 5.46
N LEU A 209 25.31 -10.46 6.22
CA LEU A 209 24.73 -9.25 5.64
C LEU A 209 25.74 -8.50 4.75
N ASN A 210 25.39 -8.35 3.47
CA ASN A 210 26.10 -7.49 2.53
C ASN A 210 25.15 -6.45 1.93
N GLY A 211 24.87 -5.40 2.70
CA GLY A 211 23.96 -4.32 2.31
C GLY A 211 23.62 -3.43 3.50
N HIS A 212 22.33 -3.23 3.76
CA HIS A 212 21.87 -2.30 4.81
C HIS A 212 20.80 -2.92 5.70
N ILE A 213 20.72 -2.40 6.93
CA ILE A 213 19.56 -2.52 7.80
C ILE A 213 18.81 -1.20 7.80
N VAL A 214 17.51 -1.25 7.52
CA VAL A 214 16.63 -0.08 7.51
C VAL A 214 15.63 -0.21 8.64
N VAL A 215 15.74 0.67 9.62
CA VAL A 215 14.87 0.73 10.78
C VAL A 215 13.82 1.80 10.53
N ILE A 216 12.55 1.41 10.56
CA ILE A 216 11.39 2.28 10.32
C ILE A 216 10.53 2.29 11.57
N LEU A 217 10.27 3.48 12.11
CA LEU A 217 9.27 3.71 13.15
C LEU A 217 7.97 4.16 12.50
N GLU A 218 6.87 3.45 12.78
CA GLU A 218 5.58 3.74 12.18
C GLU A 218 4.41 3.48 13.15
N GLN A 219 3.29 4.12 12.86
CA GLN A 219 1.97 3.78 13.40
C GLN A 219 1.32 2.77 12.45
N LYS A 220 0.90 1.61 12.95
CA LYS A 220 0.17 0.59 12.18
C LYS A 220 -1.15 1.17 11.68
N GLY A 221 -1.50 0.82 10.45
CA GLY A 221 -2.74 1.26 9.81
C GLY A 221 -2.70 1.09 8.30
N LEU A 222 -3.58 1.82 7.62
CA LEU A 222 -3.56 1.94 6.16
C LEU A 222 -2.93 3.28 5.76
N TYR A 223 -1.98 3.27 4.84
CA TYR A 223 -1.38 4.50 4.34
C TYR A 223 -2.34 5.23 3.39
N GLN A 224 -2.42 6.55 3.54
CA GLN A 224 -3.16 7.42 2.64
C GLN A 224 -2.19 8.07 1.66
N LEU A 225 -1.99 7.39 0.54
CA LEU A 225 -1.07 7.86 -0.49
C LEU A 225 -1.73 8.92 -1.38
N VAL A 226 -0.98 9.97 -1.69
CA VAL A 226 -1.36 11.05 -2.59
C VAL A 226 -0.49 10.98 -3.84
N SER A 227 -1.08 11.17 -5.02
CA SER A 227 -0.30 11.19 -6.24
C SER A 227 0.57 12.45 -6.29
N ASP A 228 1.88 12.26 -6.50
CA ASP A 228 2.86 13.34 -6.62
C ASP A 228 3.18 13.67 -8.08
N SER A 229 2.49 13.05 -9.03
CA SER A 229 2.71 13.25 -10.46
C SER A 229 1.75 14.28 -11.03
N SER A 230 2.29 15.12 -11.92
CA SER A 230 1.48 16.02 -12.75
C SER A 230 0.92 15.31 -14.00
N ASN A 231 1.43 14.12 -14.32
CA ASN A 231 0.98 13.31 -15.45
C ASN A 231 -0.21 12.44 -15.05
N PRO A 232 -1.25 12.32 -15.90
CA PRO A 232 -2.37 11.42 -15.62
C PRO A 232 -1.88 9.97 -15.57
N THR A 233 -2.40 9.17 -14.64
CA THR A 233 -2.14 7.73 -14.47
C THR A 233 -2.66 6.85 -15.63
N GLY A 234 -2.93 7.42 -16.80
CA GLY A 234 -3.65 6.70 -17.86
C GLY A 234 -5.09 6.39 -17.44
N GLY A 235 -5.90 7.44 -17.23
CA GLY A 235 -7.36 7.34 -17.30
C GLY A 235 -8.11 6.77 -16.10
N ILE A 236 -7.48 6.55 -14.94
CA ILE A 236 -8.23 6.22 -13.72
C ILE A 236 -7.74 7.10 -12.56
N GLU A 237 -8.40 8.26 -12.40
CA GLU A 237 -8.41 8.99 -11.14
C GLU A 237 -9.25 8.20 -10.12
N LEU A 238 -8.59 7.52 -9.17
CA LEU A 238 -9.29 6.73 -8.13
C LEU A 238 -9.88 7.56 -6.99
N ASN A 239 -9.87 8.89 -7.10
CA ASN A 239 -10.42 9.83 -6.11
C ASN A 239 -11.18 11.00 -6.73
N GLN A 240 -11.84 10.79 -7.87
CA GLN A 240 -12.82 11.78 -8.32
C GLN A 240 -14.09 11.63 -7.46
N GLU A 241 -14.13 12.32 -6.32
CA GLU A 241 -15.40 12.85 -5.85
C GLU A 241 -16.00 13.59 -7.04
N ILE A 242 -17.15 13.12 -7.52
CA ILE A 242 -17.86 13.76 -8.62
C ILE A 242 -18.36 15.11 -8.10
N GLY A 243 -17.48 16.11 -8.17
CA GLY A 243 -17.79 17.51 -7.97
C GLY A 243 -18.65 17.98 -9.12
N VAL A 244 -19.96 17.73 -9.02
CA VAL A 244 -20.93 18.41 -9.87
C VAL A 244 -21.00 19.85 -9.39
N GLU A 245 -20.23 20.74 -10.03
CA GLU A 245 -20.57 22.16 -10.07
C GLU A 245 -21.91 22.32 -10.78
N GLY A 246 -22.96 22.23 -9.99
CA GLY A 246 -24.34 22.45 -10.39
C GLY A 246 -25.03 23.18 -9.26
N LYS A 247 -25.08 24.51 -9.39
CA LYS A 247 -25.86 25.39 -8.53
C LYS A 247 -27.31 24.92 -8.53
N SER A 248 -27.72 24.16 -7.50
CA SER A 248 -29.13 23.87 -7.24
C SER A 248 -29.35 23.82 -5.74
N ASP A 249 -29.97 24.90 -5.27
CA ASP A 249 -30.75 24.89 -4.05
C ASP A 249 -31.75 23.72 -4.14
N ASN A 250 -31.61 22.71 -3.28
CA ASN A 250 -32.71 21.84 -2.86
C ASN A 250 -32.25 20.87 -1.77
N GLN A 251 -33.13 20.74 -0.78
CA GLN A 251 -33.05 19.82 0.36
C GLN A 251 -32.61 18.42 -0.08
N GLY A 252 -31.40 18.01 0.34
CA GLY A 252 -30.87 16.70 0.05
C GLY A 252 -31.71 15.60 0.70
N LEU A 253 -32.09 14.62 -0.11
CA LEU A 253 -32.73 13.38 0.34
C LEU A 253 -31.80 12.66 1.32
N SER A 254 -32.37 12.10 2.38
CA SER A 254 -31.63 11.35 3.38
C SER A 254 -30.92 10.13 2.77
N PRO A 255 -29.83 9.63 3.37
CA PRO A 255 -29.10 8.47 2.87
C PRO A 255 -29.98 7.24 2.57
N GLY A 256 -31.07 7.06 3.34
CA GLY A 256 -32.05 6.00 3.09
C GLY A 256 -32.88 6.20 1.83
N GLU A 257 -33.25 7.44 1.51
CA GLU A 257 -34.01 7.77 0.29
C GLU A 257 -33.14 7.61 -0.97
N ASN A 258 -31.84 7.95 -0.88
CA ASN A 258 -30.88 7.69 -1.96
C ASN A 258 -30.67 6.20 -2.19
N ALA A 259 -30.57 5.39 -1.13
CA ALA A 259 -30.43 3.94 -1.26
C ALA A 259 -31.65 3.30 -1.94
N ILE A 260 -32.86 3.79 -1.64
CA ILE A 260 -34.10 3.32 -2.28
C ILE A 260 -34.10 3.67 -3.78
N LEU A 261 -33.74 4.90 -4.12
CA LEU A 261 -33.68 5.37 -5.51
C LEU A 261 -32.76 4.48 -6.35
N TRP A 262 -31.53 4.26 -5.88
CA TRP A 262 -30.55 3.44 -6.60
C TRP A 262 -30.94 1.96 -6.66
N THR A 263 -31.57 1.43 -5.61
CA THR A 263 -32.10 0.06 -5.62
C THR A 263 -33.16 -0.12 -6.70
N VAL A 264 -34.09 0.83 -6.85
CA VAL A 264 -35.13 0.78 -7.89
C VAL A 264 -34.50 0.86 -9.29
N VAL A 265 -33.52 1.74 -9.50
CA VAL A 265 -32.80 1.87 -10.77
C VAL A 265 -32.09 0.57 -11.15
N LEU A 266 -31.40 -0.05 -10.20
CA LEU A 266 -30.71 -1.34 -10.41
C LEU A 266 -31.71 -2.47 -10.68
N PHE A 267 -32.86 -2.48 -10.02
CA PHE A 267 -33.87 -3.52 -10.26
C PHE A 267 -34.50 -3.39 -11.65
N LEU A 268 -34.74 -2.16 -12.11
CA LEU A 268 -35.24 -1.89 -13.46
C LEU A 268 -34.20 -2.24 -14.52
N SER A 269 -32.92 -1.96 -14.30
CA SER A 269 -31.86 -2.30 -15.25
C SER A 269 -31.65 -3.82 -15.37
N LEU A 270 -31.87 -4.57 -14.28
CA LEU A 270 -31.77 -6.03 -14.27
C LEU A 270 -33.05 -6.75 -14.75
N SER A 271 -34.17 -6.04 -14.88
CA SER A 271 -35.46 -6.63 -15.28
C SER A 271 -35.42 -7.40 -16.61
N PRO A 272 -34.74 -6.94 -17.67
CA PRO A 272 -34.61 -7.70 -18.92
C PRO A 272 -33.88 -9.04 -18.74
N ALA A 273 -32.85 -9.07 -17.88
CA ALA A 273 -32.07 -10.28 -17.60
C ALA A 273 -32.91 -11.31 -16.84
N PHE A 274 -33.70 -10.87 -15.85
CA PHE A 274 -34.64 -11.75 -15.14
C PHE A 274 -35.72 -12.29 -16.08
N TYR A 275 -36.26 -11.45 -16.97
CA TYR A 275 -37.25 -11.88 -17.96
C TYR A 275 -36.68 -12.93 -18.92
N MET A 276 -35.46 -12.72 -19.40
CA MET A 276 -34.79 -13.65 -20.31
C MET A 276 -34.53 -14.99 -19.64
N ARG A 277 -34.04 -15.00 -18.39
CA ARG A 277 -33.82 -16.21 -17.59
C ARG A 277 -35.12 -16.97 -17.33
N TRP A 278 -36.21 -16.28 -17.00
CA TRP A 278 -37.53 -16.87 -16.78
C TRP A 278 -38.09 -17.52 -18.06
N ASN A 279 -37.88 -16.88 -19.21
CA ASN A 279 -38.34 -17.42 -20.49
C ASN A 279 -37.54 -18.68 -20.88
N LEU A 280 -36.23 -18.70 -20.59
CA LEU A 280 -35.38 -19.87 -20.80
C LEU A 280 -35.78 -21.04 -19.90
N SER A 281 -36.08 -20.81 -18.62
CA SER A 281 -36.53 -21.89 -17.71
C SER A 281 -37.88 -22.49 -18.11
N LYS A 282 -38.71 -21.76 -18.87
CA LYS A 282 -39.96 -22.29 -19.42
C LYS A 282 -39.77 -23.10 -20.71
N ARG A 283 -38.67 -22.90 -21.44
CA ARG A 283 -38.37 -23.66 -22.66
C ARG A 283 -37.88 -25.07 -22.35
N GLU A 284 -37.12 -25.27 -21.29
CA GLU A 284 -36.68 -26.61 -20.86
C GLU A 284 -37.86 -27.53 -20.47
N PHE A 285 -39.00 -26.97 -20.06
CA PHE A 285 -40.19 -27.76 -19.71
C PHE A 285 -41.03 -28.22 -20.92
N HIS A 286 -40.74 -27.74 -22.13
CA HIS A 286 -41.52 -28.06 -23.35
C HIS A 286 -40.79 -28.96 -24.34
N GLU A 287 -39.55 -29.39 -24.05
CA GLU A 287 -38.80 -30.36 -24.87
C GLU A 287 -38.90 -31.81 -24.35
N GLU A 288 -39.68 -32.07 -23.28
CA GLU A 288 -39.95 -33.41 -22.73
C GLU A 288 -41.44 -33.87 -22.84
N GLU A 289 -42.18 -33.45 -23.88
CA GLU A 289 -43.42 -34.13 -24.31
C GLU A 289 -43.36 -34.57 -25.78
#